data_AF-A0A3B8WRH0-F1
#
_entry.id   AF-A0A3B8WRH0-F1
#
_cell.length_a   1.000
_cell.length_b   1.000
_cell.length_c   1.000
_cell.angle_alpha   90.00
_cell.angle_beta   90.00
_cell.angle_gamma   90.00
#
_symmetry.space_group_name_H-M   'P 1'
#
loop_
_entity.id
_entity.type
_entity.pdbx_description
1 polymer ?
#
loop_
_entity_poly.entity_id
_entity_poly.type
_entity_poly.pdbx_seq_one_letter_code
_entity_poly.pdbx_strand_id
1 'polypeptide(L)'
;AFTTIIGWSFYGERCIEFLFGVKAILPYRVLWIVAIPVGATINLGFIWLVADTLNAMMALPNLIALLLLSPVVFRLTREHFEKQKALGVE
;
A
#
# COMPACT_ATOMS: atom_id res chain seq x y z
N ALA A 1 -12.68 -10.41 -4.73
CA ALA A 1 -12.12 -10.00 -6.03
C ALA A 1 -12.45 -8.55 -6.36
N PHE A 2 -13.72 -8.16 -6.51
CA PHE A 2 -14.08 -6.79 -6.94
C PHE A 2 -13.60 -5.68 -5.99
N THR A 3 -13.93 -5.76 -4.70
CA THR A 3 -13.48 -4.79 -3.69
C THR A 3 -11.96 -4.75 -3.54
N THR A 4 -11.32 -5.92 -3.65
CA THR A 4 -9.87 -6.07 -3.66
C THR A 4 -9.24 -5.34 -4.85
N ILE A 5 -9.77 -5.51 -6.06
CA ILE A 5 -9.27 -4.84 -7.29
C ILE A 5 -9.40 -3.32 -7.17
N ILE A 6 -10.51 -2.81 -6.63
CA ILE A 6 -10.68 -1.37 -6.38
C ILE A 6 -9.66 -0.88 -5.35
N GLY A 7 -9.49 -1.63 -4.24
CA GLY A 7 -8.50 -1.29 -3.21
C GLY A 7 -7.09 -1.18 -3.78
N TRP A 8 -6.64 -2.19 -4.54
CA TRP A 8 -5.32 -2.20 -5.17
C TRP A 8 -5.15 -1.09 -6.21
N SER A 9 -6.21 -0.72 -6.94
CA SER A 9 -6.20 0.44 -7.84
C SER A 9 -5.92 1.74 -7.08
N PHE A 10 -6.60 1.93 -5.95
CA PHE A 10 -6.39 3.13 -5.14
C PHE A 10 -4.98 3.21 -4.56
N TYR A 11 -4.46 2.10 -4.01
CA TYR A 11 -3.09 2.06 -3.50
C TYR A 11 -2.06 2.39 -4.59
N GLY A 12 -2.20 1.78 -5.77
CA GLY A 12 -1.28 2.07 -6.87
C GLY A 12 -1.40 3.49 -7.42
N GLU A 13 -2.60 4.09 -7.39
CA GLU A 13 -2.79 5.50 -7.74
C GLU A 13 -2.00 6.42 -6.80
N ARG A 14 -2.05 6.16 -5.50
CA ARG A 14 -1.26 6.93 -4.52
C ARG A 14 0.24 6.78 -4.77
N CYS A 15 0.71 5.58 -5.10
CA CYS A 15 2.12 5.34 -5.45
C CYS A 15 2.55 6.12 -6.70
N ILE A 16 1.73 6.14 -7.74
CA ILE A 16 2.00 6.89 -8.97
C ILE A 16 1.93 8.40 -8.73
N GLU A 17 0.96 8.86 -7.96
CA GLU A 17 0.86 10.26 -7.55
C GLU A 17 2.12 10.69 -6.77
N PHE A 18 2.65 9.85 -5.89
CA PHE A 18 3.89 10.13 -5.16
C PHE A 18 5.11 10.21 -6.09
N LEU A 19 5.20 9.34 -7.10
CA LEU A 19 6.36 9.28 -8.01
C LEU A 19 6.33 10.32 -9.13
N PHE A 20 5.17 10.56 -9.73
CA PHE A 20 5.00 11.34 -10.97
C PHE A 20 4.03 12.52 -10.83
N GLY A 21 3.42 12.69 -9.65
CA GLY A 21 2.46 13.74 -9.37
C GLY A 21 1.04 13.43 -9.87
N VAL A 22 0.11 14.34 -9.55
CA VAL A 22 -1.34 14.21 -9.79
C VAL A 22 -1.70 13.99 -11.27
N LYS A 23 -0.89 14.51 -12.20
CA LYS A 23 -1.14 14.38 -13.64
C LYS A 23 -1.03 12.94 -14.15
N ALA A 24 -0.31 12.07 -13.43
CA ALA A 24 -0.12 10.67 -13.80
C ALA A 24 -1.27 9.74 -13.32
N ILE A 25 -2.22 10.26 -12.55
CA ILE A 25 -3.37 9.48 -12.04
C ILE A 25 -4.25 8.98 -13.19
N LEU A 26 -4.62 9.86 -14.11
CA LEU A 26 -5.50 9.52 -15.23
C LEU A 26 -4.91 8.41 -16.13
N PRO A 27 -3.65 8.50 -16.62
CA PRO A 27 -3.07 7.42 -17.42
C PRO A 27 -2.92 6.12 -16.63
N TYR A 28 -2.64 6.18 -15.32
CA TYR A 28 -2.59 4.99 -14.47
C TYR A 28 -3.96 4.28 -14.38
N ARG A 29 -5.06 5.02 -14.17
CA ARG A 29 -6.41 4.44 -14.11
C ARG A 29 -6.77 3.73 -15.41
N VAL A 30 -6.44 4.33 -16.56
CA VAL A 30 -6.67 3.72 -17.88
C VAL A 30 -5.86 2.43 -18.01
N LEU A 31 -4.58 2.46 -17.64
CA LEU A 31 -3.71 1.27 -17.66
C LEU A 31 -4.25 0.15 -16.76
N TRP A 32 -4.71 0.50 -15.55
CA TRP A 32 -5.27 -0.45 -14.60
C TRP A 32 -6.50 -1.17 -15.16
N ILE A 33 -7.43 -0.44 -15.77
CA ILE A 33 -8.64 -1.01 -16.37
C ILE A 33 -8.29 -1.98 -17.50
N VAL A 34 -7.31 -1.64 -18.35
CA VAL A 34 -6.85 -2.52 -19.44
C VAL A 34 -6.09 -3.73 -18.92
N ALA A 35 -5.36 -3.60 -17.81
CA ALA A 35 -4.60 -4.69 -17.21
C ALA A 35 -5.49 -5.79 -16.60
N ILE A 36 -6.72 -5.47 -16.17
CA ILE A 36 -7.66 -6.46 -15.59
C ILE A 36 -7.99 -7.62 -16.55
N PRO A 37 -8.51 -7.38 -17.78
CA PRO A 37 -8.81 -8.47 -18.70
C PRO A 37 -7.53 -9.19 -19.16
N VAL A 38 -6.41 -8.47 -19.32
CA VAL A 38 -5.12 -9.10 -19.68
C VAL A 38 -4.65 -10.05 -18.57
N GLY A 39 -4.70 -9.62 -17.32
CA GLY A 39 -4.34 -10.43 -16.16
C GLY A 39 -5.21 -11.69 -16.02
N ALA A 40 -6.47 -11.64 -16.45
CA ALA A 40 -7.36 -12.81 -16.47
C ALA A 40 -6.96 -13.85 -17.52
N THR A 41 -6.15 -13.49 -18.52
CA THR A 41 -5.68 -14.41 -19.59
C THR A 41 -4.29 -15.01 -19.32
N ILE A 42 -3.55 -14.46 -18.36
CA ILE A 42 -2.20 -14.91 -18.01
C ILE A 42 -2.27 -16.17 -17.13
N ASN A 43 -1.27 -17.04 -17.23
CA ASN A 43 -1.16 -18.23 -16.39
C ASN A 43 -1.19 -17.88 -14.89
N LEU A 44 -2.04 -18.58 -14.14
CA LEU A 44 -2.25 -18.34 -12.72
C LEU A 44 -0.95 -18.45 -11.91
N GLY A 45 -0.11 -19.47 -12.17
CA GLY A 45 1.15 -19.66 -11.43
C GLY A 45 2.14 -18.52 -11.66
N PHE A 46 2.23 -18.02 -12.90
CA PHE A 46 3.09 -16.89 -13.23
C PHE A 46 2.63 -15.59 -12.55
N ILE A 47 1.32 -15.29 -12.56
CA ILE A 47 0.82 -14.07 -11.92
C ILE A 47 1.00 -14.09 -10.40
N TRP A 48 0.86 -15.25 -9.75
CA TRP A 48 1.18 -15.40 -8.32
C TRP A 48 2.66 -15.16 -8.03
N LEU A 49 3.56 -15.75 -8.82
CA LEU A 49 5.00 -15.54 -8.65
C LEU A 49 5.39 -14.06 -8.79
N VAL A 50 4.83 -13.37 -9.79
CA VAL A 50 5.05 -11.92 -9.98
C VAL A 50 4.48 -11.13 -8.81
N ALA A 51 3.25 -11.43 -8.36
CA ALA A 51 2.62 -10.76 -7.23
C ALA A 51 3.42 -10.93 -5.93
N ASP A 52 3.87 -12.15 -5.62
CA ASP A 52 4.63 -12.45 -4.40
C ASP A 52 6.00 -11.74 -4.43
N THR A 53 6.67 -11.74 -5.58
CA THR A 53 7.97 -11.05 -5.75
C THR A 53 7.83 -9.54 -5.54
N LEU A 54 6.82 -8.91 -6.15
CA LEU A 54 6.57 -7.47 -6.01
C LEU A 54 6.14 -7.10 -4.59
N ASN A 55 5.31 -7.92 -3.94
CA ASN A 55 4.91 -7.72 -2.55
C ASN A 55 6.10 -7.86 -1.60
N ALA A 56 6.98 -8.83 -1.81
CA ALA A 56 8.22 -8.97 -1.02
C ALA A 56 9.12 -7.75 -1.20
N MET A 57 9.28 -7.25 -2.43
CA MET A 57 10.06 -6.06 -2.73
C MET A 57 9.48 -4.80 -2.08
N MET A 58 8.14 -4.69 -1.98
CA MET A 58 7.48 -3.60 -1.26
C MET A 58 7.61 -3.75 0.26
N ALA A 59 7.46 -4.96 0.79
CA ALA A 59 7.49 -5.24 2.22
C ALA A 59 8.90 -5.02 2.81
N LEU A 60 9.96 -5.38 2.07
CA LEU A 60 11.34 -5.28 2.54
C LEU A 60 11.72 -3.86 3.05
N PRO A 61 11.62 -2.77 2.27
CA PRO A 61 11.96 -1.44 2.74
C PRO A 61 11.02 -0.97 3.86
N ASN A 62 9.74 -1.35 3.81
CA ASN A 62 8.76 -0.95 4.81
C ASN A 62 9.04 -1.57 6.18
N LEU A 63 9.40 -2.86 6.21
CA LEU A 63 9.77 -3.57 7.43
C LEU A 63 11.10 -3.04 8.00
N ILE A 64 12.09 -2.75 7.15
CA ILE A 64 13.34 -2.13 7.59
C ILE A 64 13.08 -0.77 8.24
N ALA A 65 12.28 0.08 7.58
CA ALA A 65 11.90 1.38 8.13
C ALA A 65 11.14 1.25 9.47
N LEU A 66 10.22 0.29 9.57
CA LEU A 66 9.48 0.03 10.80
C LEU A 66 10.37 -0.43 11.94
N LEU A 67 11.35 -1.29 11.68
CA LEU A 67 12.32 -1.73 12.69
C LEU A 67 13.15 -0.55 13.21
N LEU A 68 13.63 0.32 12.31
CA LEU A 68 14.39 1.52 12.67
C LEU A 68 13.54 2.55 13.43
N LEU A 69 12.27 2.70 13.05
CA LEU A 69 11.32 3.63 13.68
C LEU A 69 10.61 3.05 14.91
N SER A 70 10.80 1.77 15.23
CA SER A 70 10.18 1.10 16.37
C SER A 70 10.26 1.90 17.68
N PRO A 71 11.43 2.45 18.12
CA PRO A 71 11.47 3.25 19.36
C PRO A 71 10.65 4.54 19.28
N VAL A 72 10.55 5.15 18.10
CA VAL A 72 9.76 6.37 17.88
C VAL A 72 8.27 6.06 17.97
N VAL A 73 7.84 4.95 17.35
CA VAL A 73 6.44 4.50 17.41
C VAL A 73 6.04 4.20 18.85
N PHE A 74 6.84 3.44 19.61
CA PHE A 74 6.54 3.16 21.02
C PHE A 74 6.43 4.43 21.87
N ARG A 75 7.31 5.42 21.65
CA ARG A 75 7.25 6.70 22.35
C ARG A 75 5.97 7.47 22.04
N LEU A 76 5.61 7.60 20.76
CA LEU A 76 4.40 8.31 20.32
C LEU A 76 3.12 7.61 20.80
N THR A 77 3.10 6.28 20.74
CA THR A 77 1.97 5.47 21.25
C THR A 77 1.77 5.71 22.74
N ARG A 78 2.83 5.71 23.55
CA ARG A 78 2.76 5.99 24.98
C ARG A 78 2.25 7.41 25.26
N GLU A 79 2.78 8.41 24.55
CA GLU A 79 2.33 9.80 24.67
C GLU A 79 0.85 9.96 24.28
N HIS A 80 0.39 9.28 23.22
CA HIS A 80 -0.99 9.31 22.79
C HIS A 80 -1.94 8.77 23.88
N PHE A 81 -1.63 7.61 24.47
CA PHE A 81 -2.43 7.03 25.54
C PHE A 81 -2.38 7.84 26.84
N GLU A 82 -1.23 8.42 27.19
CA GLU A 82 -1.12 9.34 28.33
C GLU A 82 -1.98 10.59 28.13
N LYS A 83 -1.99 11.14 26.91
CA LYS A 83 -2.83 12.29 26.55
C LYS A 83 -4.32 11.95 26.53
N GLN A 84 -4.73 10.78 26.02
CA GLN A 84 -6.12 10.34 26.07
C GLN A 84 -6.61 10.16 27.51
N LYS A 85 -5.80 9.56 28.37
CA LYS A 85 -6.11 9.40 29.80
C LYS A 85 -6.23 10.75 30.52
N ALA A 86 -5.39 11.73 30.19
CA ALA A 86 -5.47 13.08 30.72
C ALA A 86 -6.73 13.84 30.27
N LEU A 87 -7.32 13.47 29.13
CA LEU A 87 -8.53 14.08 28.58
C LEU A 87 -9.83 13.41 29.07
N GLY A 88 -9.75 12.34 29.87
CA GLY A 88 -10.90 11.67 30.46
C GLY A 88 -11.82 10.97 29.44
N VAL A 89 -11.31 10.72 28.24
CA VAL A 89 -12.00 9.94 27.20
C VAL A 89 -11.43 8.54 27.28
N GLU A 90 -12.14 7.63 27.98
CA GLU A 90 -11.86 6.18 27.96
C GLU A 90 -12.21 5.55 26.61
#